data_AF-A0A8T0UZV6-F1
#
_entry.id   AF-A0A8T0UZV6-F1
#
_cell.length_a   1.000
_cell.length_b   1.000
_cell.length_c   1.000
_cell.angle_alpha   90.00
_cell.angle_beta   90.00
_cell.angle_gamma   90.00
#
_symmetry.space_group_name_H-M   'P 1'
#
loop_
_entity.id
_entity.type
_entity.pdbx_description
1 polymer ?
#
loop_
_entity_poly.entity_id
_entity_poly.type
_entity_poly.pdbx_seq_one_letter_code
_entity_poly.pdbx_strand_id
1 'polypeptide(L)'
;MAPRRAALFAAALLLASAAAAVSGFHLGGDESGLVRGVLAALRERAEAEDAARFAIAHHNRNQGAALELTRVLKSKRQVVTGTLHDLVLEAADAGKKSLYRAKVWVKPWEDFKSVVEFRLVGDSEVESELSVASDGSSVQAIAKVSLEADIAQEEARLHTVENEGLSNGFTSSS
;
A
#
# COMPACT_ATOMS: atom_id res chain seq x y z
N MET A 1 -30.73 7.85 -37.09
CA MET A 1 -30.99 6.49 -36.55
C MET A 1 -30.01 5.52 -37.19
N ALA A 2 -28.94 5.18 -36.45
CA ALA A 2 -28.06 4.00 -36.56
C ALA A 2 -26.61 4.38 -36.18
N PRO A 3 -25.90 3.56 -35.38
CA PRO A 3 -24.90 4.06 -34.45
C PRO A 3 -23.46 3.57 -34.71
N ARG A 4 -22.52 4.34 -34.14
CA ARG A 4 -21.29 3.91 -33.43
C ARG A 4 -20.34 2.95 -34.15
N ARG A 5 -19.27 3.50 -34.73
CA ARG A 5 -18.02 2.76 -34.93
C ARG A 5 -17.14 2.94 -33.70
N ALA A 6 -17.03 1.85 -32.94
CA ALA A 6 -16.12 1.71 -31.81
C ALA A 6 -14.68 1.84 -32.31
N ALA A 7 -13.95 2.83 -31.79
CA ALA A 7 -12.50 2.89 -31.93
C ALA A 7 -11.92 1.83 -30.98
N LEU A 8 -11.40 0.74 -31.56
CA LEU A 8 -10.63 -0.26 -30.85
C LEU A 8 -9.26 0.34 -30.52
N PHE A 9 -9.07 0.80 -29.29
CA PHE A 9 -7.73 1.13 -28.78
C PHE A 9 -7.01 -0.17 -28.42
N ALA A 10 -6.36 -0.78 -29.41
CA ALA A 10 -5.40 -1.86 -29.18
C ALA A 10 -4.09 -1.27 -28.63
N ALA A 11 -4.01 -1.09 -27.32
CA ALA A 11 -2.77 -0.75 -26.65
C ALA A 11 -1.93 -2.04 -26.46
N ALA A 12 -1.15 -2.40 -27.46
CA ALA A 12 -0.10 -3.42 -27.32
C ALA A 12 1.19 -2.73 -26.85
N LEU A 13 1.40 -2.62 -25.54
CA LEU A 13 2.67 -2.19 -24.97
C LEU A 13 3.50 -3.42 -24.58
N LEU A 14 4.28 -3.94 -25.53
CA LEU A 14 5.33 -4.94 -25.26
C LEU A 14 6.57 -4.22 -24.70
N LEU A 15 6.67 -4.15 -23.38
CA LEU A 15 7.93 -3.87 -22.70
C LEU A 15 8.84 -5.11 -22.82
N ALA A 16 9.70 -5.12 -23.83
CA ALA A 16 10.79 -6.07 -23.95
C ALA A 16 11.80 -5.84 -22.82
N SER A 17 11.80 -6.74 -21.84
CA SER A 17 12.84 -6.84 -20.82
C SER A 17 14.13 -7.35 -21.47
N ALA A 18 15.08 -6.45 -21.69
CA ALA A 18 16.45 -6.83 -22.01
C ALA A 18 17.22 -6.99 -20.69
N ALA A 19 17.73 -8.20 -20.48
CA ALA A 19 18.41 -8.66 -19.29
C ALA A 19 19.45 -7.67 -18.75
N ALA A 20 19.32 -7.29 -17.47
CA ALA A 20 20.40 -6.65 -16.75
C ALA A 20 21.55 -7.65 -16.64
N ALA A 21 22.66 -7.35 -17.32
CA ALA A 21 23.92 -8.03 -17.15
C ALA A 21 24.31 -7.97 -15.66
N VAL A 22 24.60 -9.14 -15.07
CA VAL A 22 25.29 -9.26 -13.79
C VAL A 22 26.63 -8.54 -13.93
N SER A 23 26.70 -7.30 -13.44
CA SER A 23 27.95 -6.58 -13.25
C SER A 23 28.27 -6.59 -11.77
N GLY A 24 29.13 -7.53 -11.39
CA GLY A 24 30.06 -7.47 -10.27
C GLY A 24 29.49 -7.05 -8.91
N PHE A 25 29.25 -8.03 -8.04
CA PHE A 25 29.26 -7.78 -6.59
C PHE A 25 30.73 -7.49 -6.20
N HIS A 26 31.13 -6.22 -6.32
CA HIS A 26 32.45 -5.76 -5.92
C HIS A 26 32.48 -5.69 -4.40
N LEU A 27 33.09 -6.68 -3.76
CA LEU A 27 33.39 -6.69 -2.32
C LEU A 27 34.53 -5.69 -2.03
N GLY A 28 34.28 -4.41 -2.29
CA GLY A 28 35.05 -3.31 -1.71
C GLY A 28 34.37 -2.91 -0.41
N GLY A 29 34.86 -3.43 0.72
CA GLY A 29 34.34 -3.10 2.03
C GLY A 29 34.63 -1.64 2.38
N ASP A 30 33.65 -0.76 2.16
CA ASP A 30 33.55 0.50 2.86
C ASP A 30 32.42 0.38 3.90
N GLU A 31 32.72 0.74 5.14
CA GLU A 31 31.80 0.62 6.28
C GLU A 31 30.49 1.44 6.08
N SER A 32 30.46 2.32 5.07
CA SER A 32 29.31 3.14 4.67
C SER A 32 28.10 2.33 4.19
N GLY A 33 28.30 1.21 3.50
CA GLY A 33 27.21 0.37 3.02
C GLY A 33 26.41 -0.26 4.17
N LEU A 34 27.12 -0.73 5.19
CA LEU A 34 26.52 -1.32 6.40
C LEU A 34 25.75 -0.26 7.20
N VAL A 35 26.37 0.91 7.45
CA VAL A 35 25.73 2.00 8.20
C VAL A 35 24.47 2.50 7.47
N ARG A 36 24.53 2.66 6.14
CA ARG A 36 23.39 3.09 5.33
C ARG A 36 22.27 2.03 5.31
N GLY A 37 22.64 0.74 5.24
CA GLY A 37 21.69 -0.36 5.32
C GLY A 37 20.96 -0.41 6.68
N VAL A 38 21.70 -0.26 7.78
CA VAL A 38 21.14 -0.23 9.13
C VAL A 38 20.20 0.96 9.31
N LEU A 39 20.59 2.16 8.87
CA LEU A 39 19.74 3.36 8.96
C LEU A 39 18.43 3.20 8.18
N ALA A 40 18.49 2.61 6.98
CA ALA A 40 17.31 2.35 6.18
C ALA A 40 16.34 1.40 6.89
N ALA A 41 16.86 0.30 7.46
CA ALA A 41 16.05 -0.65 8.21
C ALA A 41 15.40 -0.03 9.47
N LEU A 42 16.13 0.84 10.17
CA LEU A 42 15.58 1.56 11.33
C LEU A 42 14.45 2.51 10.93
N ARG A 43 14.59 3.22 9.81
CA ARG A 43 13.54 4.10 9.28
C ARG A 43 12.30 3.29 8.91
N GLU A 44 12.46 2.19 8.19
CA GLU A 44 11.34 1.33 7.80
C GLU A 44 10.58 0.81 9.02
N ARG A 45 11.32 0.33 10.04
CA ARG A 45 10.73 -0.12 11.30
C ARG A 45 9.97 1.00 12.00
N ALA A 46 10.53 2.20 12.07
CA ALA A 46 9.87 3.36 12.68
C ALA A 46 8.58 3.74 11.95
N GLU A 47 8.59 3.73 10.61
CA GLU A 47 7.40 3.98 9.78
C GLU A 47 6.31 2.92 10.03
N ALA A 48 6.69 1.64 10.13
CA ALA A 48 5.75 0.57 10.44
C ALA A 48 5.15 0.68 11.86
N GLU A 49 5.97 1.01 12.86
CA GLU A 49 5.51 1.24 14.23
C GLU A 49 4.56 2.45 14.33
N ASP A 50 4.84 3.54 13.61
CA ASP A 50 3.97 4.71 13.56
C ASP A 50 2.61 4.39 12.91
N ALA A 51 2.62 3.68 11.78
CA ALA A 51 1.40 3.22 11.12
C ALA A 51 0.57 2.28 12.04
N ALA A 52 1.22 1.38 12.78
CA ALA A 52 0.55 0.49 13.73
C ALA A 52 -0.13 1.26 14.88
N ARG A 53 0.56 2.26 15.46
CA ARG A 53 -0.01 3.11 16.51
C ARG A 53 -1.20 3.92 16.00
N PHE A 54 -1.10 4.45 14.78
CA PHE A 54 -2.21 5.16 14.16
C PHE A 54 -3.44 4.24 13.98
N ALA A 55 -3.22 3.01 13.52
CA ALA A 55 -4.30 2.04 13.33
C ALA A 55 -5.04 1.72 14.63
N ILE A 56 -4.30 1.47 15.71
CA ILE A 56 -4.86 1.20 17.04
C ILE A 56 -5.58 2.43 17.61
N ALA A 57 -4.96 3.60 17.54
CA ALA A 57 -5.56 4.83 18.04
C ALA A 57 -6.85 5.20 17.28
N HIS A 58 -6.92 4.91 15.98
CA HIS A 58 -8.12 5.06 15.18
C HIS A 58 -9.20 4.04 15.60
N HIS A 59 -8.84 2.77 15.76
CA HIS A 59 -9.77 1.73 16.19
C HIS A 59 -10.35 2.01 17.59
N ASN A 60 -9.50 2.37 18.56
CA ASN A 60 -9.91 2.70 19.93
C ASN A 60 -10.87 3.90 19.95
N ARG A 61 -10.59 4.94 19.16
CA ARG A 61 -11.49 6.11 19.04
C ARG A 61 -12.83 5.76 18.41
N ASN A 62 -12.86 4.90 17.39
CA ASN A 62 -14.08 4.62 16.64
C ASN A 62 -14.95 3.52 17.28
N GLN A 63 -14.33 2.54 17.96
CA GLN A 63 -15.02 1.38 18.54
C GLN A 63 -15.12 1.44 20.07
N GLY A 64 -14.55 2.47 20.72
CA GLY A 64 -14.49 2.55 22.17
C GLY A 64 -13.66 1.44 22.82
N ALA A 65 -12.73 0.85 22.05
CA ALA A 65 -11.82 -0.18 22.52
C ALA A 65 -10.60 0.41 23.25
N ALA A 66 -9.89 -0.41 24.00
CA ALA A 66 -8.67 -0.03 24.72
C ALA A 66 -7.50 -0.94 24.34
N LEU A 67 -7.29 -1.13 23.02
CA LEU A 67 -6.18 -1.95 22.53
C LEU A 67 -4.83 -1.26 22.77
N GLU A 68 -3.87 -2.00 23.28
CA GLU A 68 -2.49 -1.57 23.49
C GLU A 68 -1.55 -2.27 22.51
N LEU A 69 -0.78 -1.50 21.73
CA LEU A 69 0.22 -2.07 20.81
C LEU A 69 1.32 -2.76 21.63
N THR A 70 1.45 -4.08 21.48
CA THR A 70 2.56 -4.82 22.08
C THR A 70 3.77 -4.83 21.15
N ARG A 71 3.58 -5.26 19.90
CA ARG A 71 4.64 -5.31 18.88
C ARG A 71 4.08 -5.43 17.48
N VAL A 72 4.90 -5.09 16.48
CA VAL A 72 4.65 -5.39 15.07
C VAL A 72 5.34 -6.71 14.73
N LEU A 73 4.59 -7.68 14.20
CA LEU A 73 5.11 -9.00 13.83
C LEU A 73 5.59 -9.05 12.39
N LYS A 74 4.79 -8.49 11.48
CA LYS A 74 5.09 -8.38 10.05
C LYS A 74 4.71 -6.99 9.58
N SER A 75 5.55 -6.43 8.72
CA SER A 75 5.28 -5.18 8.03
C SER A 75 5.65 -5.32 6.58
N LYS A 76 4.70 -5.06 5.69
CA LYS A 76 4.93 -5.01 4.25
C LYS A 76 4.56 -3.62 3.74
N ARG A 77 5.49 -3.02 3.00
CA ARG A 77 5.29 -1.76 2.30
C ARG A 77 4.86 -2.04 0.87
N GLN A 78 3.70 -1.52 0.47
CA GLN A 78 3.24 -1.55 -0.91
C GLN A 78 3.17 -0.13 -1.45
N VAL A 79 3.86 0.12 -2.57
CA VAL A 79 3.79 1.39 -3.28
C VAL A 79 2.53 1.40 -4.13
N VAL A 80 1.69 2.41 -3.92
CA VAL A 80 0.46 2.72 -4.67
C VAL A 80 0.51 4.23 -4.97
N THR A 81 -0.61 4.94 -5.07
CA THR A 81 -0.62 6.41 -4.90
C THR A 81 -0.51 6.79 -3.45
N GLY A 82 0.68 6.52 -2.94
CA GLY A 82 1.09 6.65 -1.56
C GLY A 82 1.88 5.44 -1.15
N THR A 83 1.91 5.20 0.14
CA THR A 83 2.43 3.98 0.72
C THR A 83 1.31 3.30 1.49
N LEU A 84 0.97 2.08 1.10
CA LEU A 84 0.09 1.20 1.86
C LEU A 84 0.95 0.29 2.73
N HIS A 85 0.82 0.43 4.04
CA HIS A 85 1.44 -0.44 5.02
C HIS A 85 0.46 -1.56 5.38
N ASP A 86 0.78 -2.79 4.99
CA ASP A 86 0.08 -4.00 5.44
C ASP A 86 0.84 -4.57 6.64
N LEU A 87 0.21 -4.52 7.80
CA LEU A 87 0.81 -4.79 9.09
C LEU A 87 0.09 -5.95 9.76
N VAL A 88 0.84 -6.86 10.36
CA VAL A 88 0.35 -7.79 11.37
C VAL A 88 0.94 -7.38 12.70
N LEU A 89 0.08 -7.02 13.65
CA LEU A 89 0.45 -6.50 14.95
C LEU A 89 -0.14 -7.35 16.08
N GLU A 90 0.58 -7.44 17.17
CA GLU A 90 0.11 -8.02 18.43
C GLU A 90 -0.37 -6.87 19.31
N ALA A 91 -1.63 -6.90 19.71
CA ALA A 91 -2.21 -5.95 20.63
C ALA A 91 -2.84 -6.65 21.83
N ALA A 92 -2.81 -5.99 22.98
CA ALA A 92 -3.42 -6.48 24.20
C ALA A 92 -4.72 -5.73 24.47
N ASP A 93 -5.78 -6.46 24.77
CA ASP A 93 -7.05 -5.92 25.28
C ASP A 93 -7.22 -6.41 26.72
N ALA A 94 -7.14 -5.50 27.70
CA ALA A 94 -7.20 -5.83 29.12
C ALA A 94 -6.28 -6.99 29.54
N GLY A 95 -5.08 -7.06 28.96
CA GLY A 95 -4.08 -8.10 29.21
C GLY A 95 -4.20 -9.37 28.36
N LYS A 96 -5.27 -9.52 27.56
CA LYS A 96 -5.38 -10.61 26.57
C LYS A 96 -4.73 -10.19 25.26
N LYS A 97 -3.68 -10.90 24.86
CA LYS A 97 -2.96 -10.66 23.61
C LYS A 97 -3.66 -11.32 22.43
N SER A 98 -3.82 -10.56 21.36
CA SER A 98 -4.48 -10.96 20.12
C SER A 98 -3.73 -10.40 18.92
N LEU A 99 -3.80 -11.09 17.79
CA LEU A 99 -3.17 -10.64 16.54
C LEU A 99 -4.18 -9.91 15.68
N TYR A 100 -3.78 -8.78 15.12
CA TYR A 100 -4.60 -7.95 14.24
C TYR A 100 -3.85 -7.67 12.95
N ARG A 101 -4.59 -7.65 11.83
CA ARG A 101 -4.11 -7.16 10.55
C ARG A 101 -4.63 -5.76 10.35
N ALA A 102 -3.74 -4.85 10.02
CA ALA A 102 -4.05 -3.46 9.77
C ALA A 102 -3.46 -3.03 8.43
N LYS A 103 -4.28 -2.42 7.57
CA LYS A 103 -3.81 -1.74 6.36
C LYS A 103 -3.95 -0.25 6.53
N VAL A 104 -2.83 0.46 6.44
CA VAL A 104 -2.76 1.92 6.62
C VAL A 104 -2.21 2.57 5.37
N TRP A 105 -3.00 3.46 4.76
CA TRP A 105 -2.61 4.19 3.56
C TRP A 105 -2.12 5.58 3.93
N VAL A 106 -0.92 5.93 3.46
CA VAL A 106 -0.23 7.18 3.75
C VAL A 106 0.11 7.89 2.44
N LYS A 107 -0.29 9.15 2.30
CA LYS A 107 0.08 10.02 1.18
C LYS A 107 0.76 11.28 1.75
N PRO A 108 2.11 11.31 1.81
CA PRO A 108 2.83 12.41 2.45
C PRO A 108 2.61 13.78 1.79
N TRP A 109 2.33 13.80 0.47
CA TRP A 109 2.11 15.05 -0.28
C TRP A 109 0.72 15.66 -0.07
N GLU A 110 -0.22 14.91 0.53
CA GLU A 110 -1.58 15.37 0.86
C GLU A 110 -1.80 15.41 2.38
N ASP A 111 -0.76 15.18 3.19
CA ASP A 111 -0.85 14.98 4.64
C ASP A 111 -1.94 13.96 5.05
N PHE A 112 -2.20 12.99 4.16
CA PHE A 112 -3.27 12.02 4.32
C PHE A 112 -2.76 10.74 4.96
N LYS A 113 -3.45 10.28 6.00
CA LYS A 113 -3.23 8.97 6.63
C LYS A 113 -4.58 8.38 7.01
N SER A 114 -4.89 7.18 6.51
CA SER A 114 -6.17 6.52 6.77
C SER A 114 -5.99 5.02 7.01
N VAL A 115 -6.81 4.48 7.92
CA VAL A 115 -6.90 3.03 8.14
C VAL A 115 -7.89 2.47 7.14
N VAL A 116 -7.39 1.74 6.17
CA VAL A 116 -8.20 1.08 5.14
C VAL A 116 -8.86 -0.17 5.71
N GLU A 117 -8.13 -0.91 6.54
CA GLU A 117 -8.61 -2.17 7.10
C GLU A 117 -8.03 -2.39 8.50
N PHE A 118 -8.86 -2.88 9.42
CA PHE A 118 -8.43 -3.33 10.74
C PHE A 118 -9.26 -4.53 11.15
N ARG A 119 -8.63 -5.70 11.29
CA ARG A 119 -9.33 -6.96 11.60
C ARG A 119 -8.52 -7.86 12.52
N LEU A 120 -9.20 -8.66 13.33
CA LEU A 120 -8.57 -9.72 14.12
C LEU A 120 -8.11 -10.84 13.18
N VAL A 121 -6.88 -11.29 13.33
CA VAL A 121 -6.33 -12.41 12.56
C VAL A 121 -6.64 -13.69 13.32
N GLY A 122 -7.41 -14.60 12.70
CA GLY A 122 -7.58 -15.95 13.21
C GLY A 122 -6.35 -16.81 12.93
N ASP A 123 -6.17 -17.89 13.70
CA ASP A 123 -5.00 -18.80 13.61
C ASP A 123 -4.78 -19.40 12.21
N SER A 124 -5.77 -19.37 11.32
CA SER A 124 -5.70 -19.91 9.95
C SER A 124 -5.04 -18.99 8.92
N GLU A 125 -5.00 -17.66 9.13
CA GLU A 125 -4.41 -16.73 8.14
C GLU A 125 -2.91 -16.48 8.38
N VAL A 126 -2.41 -16.73 9.60
CA VAL A 126 -1.00 -16.51 9.95
C VAL A 126 -0.07 -17.57 9.38
N GLU A 127 -0.57 -18.78 9.14
CA GLU A 127 0.20 -19.91 8.59
C GLU A 127 0.33 -19.84 7.06
N SER A 128 -0.72 -19.44 6.34
CA SER A 128 -0.70 -19.39 4.87
C SER A 128 0.33 -18.41 4.28
N GLU A 129 0.81 -17.41 5.04
CA GLU A 129 1.88 -16.50 4.63
C GLU A 129 3.24 -16.79 5.31
N LEU A 130 3.38 -17.89 6.06
CA LEU A 130 4.66 -18.33 6.64
C LEU A 130 5.16 -19.65 6.03
N SER A 131 4.27 -20.52 5.55
CA SER A 131 4.61 -21.79 4.92
C SER A 131 4.57 -21.69 3.39
N VAL A 132 5.70 -21.35 2.75
CA VAL A 132 5.92 -21.67 1.33
C VAL A 132 6.21 -23.17 1.24
N ALA A 133 5.17 -23.97 1.05
CA ALA A 133 5.20 -25.19 0.24
C ALA A 133 3.77 -25.72 -0.01
N SER A 134 3.46 -25.88 -1.30
CA SER A 134 2.43 -26.74 -1.89
C SER A 134 0.96 -26.29 -1.91
N ASP A 135 0.59 -25.80 -3.09
CA ASP A 135 -0.62 -26.08 -3.90
C ASP A 135 -2.05 -25.80 -3.36
N GLY A 136 -2.82 -25.01 -4.13
CA GLY A 136 -4.27 -25.21 -4.28
C GLY A 136 -5.28 -24.20 -3.68
N SER A 137 -5.51 -23.09 -4.39
CA SER A 137 -6.84 -22.48 -4.73
C SER A 137 -7.71 -21.69 -3.72
N SER A 138 -8.08 -20.47 -4.18
CA SER A 138 -9.36 -19.73 -4.10
C SER A 138 -10.05 -19.64 -2.73
N VAL A 139 -10.21 -18.46 -2.09
CA VAL A 139 -11.27 -17.46 -2.41
C VAL A 139 -10.84 -16.00 -2.11
N GLN A 140 -9.63 -15.74 -1.61
CA GLN A 140 -9.24 -14.37 -1.16
C GLN A 140 -8.90 -13.37 -2.28
N ALA A 141 -8.84 -13.80 -3.54
CA ALA A 141 -8.42 -12.96 -4.66
C ALA A 141 -9.44 -11.86 -5.02
N ILE A 142 -10.73 -12.08 -4.78
CA ILE A 142 -11.81 -11.20 -5.26
C ILE A 142 -11.89 -9.90 -4.45
N ALA A 143 -11.64 -9.97 -3.14
CA ALA A 143 -11.64 -8.78 -2.26
C ALA A 143 -10.37 -7.93 -2.43
N LYS A 144 -9.20 -8.57 -2.66
CA LYS A 144 -7.93 -7.87 -2.89
C LYS A 144 -8.00 -7.02 -4.16
N VAL A 145 -8.57 -7.55 -5.24
CA VAL A 145 -8.73 -6.81 -6.51
C VAL A 145 -9.68 -5.62 -6.35
N SER A 146 -10.76 -5.75 -5.57
CA SER A 146 -11.74 -4.66 -5.40
C SER A 146 -11.17 -3.47 -4.63
N LEU A 147 -10.35 -3.71 -3.60
CA LEU A 147 -9.79 -2.64 -2.78
C LEU A 147 -8.60 -1.95 -3.47
N GLU A 148 -7.81 -2.68 -4.26
CA GLU A 148 -6.81 -2.08 -5.17
C GLU A 148 -7.49 -1.29 -6.29
N ALA A 149 -8.65 -1.75 -6.81
CA ALA A 149 -9.44 -1.02 -7.78
C ALA A 149 -10.09 0.24 -7.19
N ASP A 150 -10.57 0.20 -5.95
CA ASP A 150 -11.15 1.36 -5.26
C ASP A 150 -10.08 2.42 -4.94
N ILE A 151 -8.88 2.00 -4.50
CA ILE A 151 -7.73 2.90 -4.36
C ILE A 151 -7.40 3.53 -5.71
N ALA A 152 -7.27 2.73 -6.77
CA ALA A 152 -6.95 3.23 -8.12
C ALA A 152 -8.07 4.11 -8.73
N GLN A 153 -9.34 3.84 -8.43
CA GLN A 153 -10.48 4.63 -8.92
C GLN A 153 -10.58 6.00 -8.24
N GLU A 154 -10.20 6.09 -6.95
CA GLU A 154 -10.07 7.37 -6.25
C GLU A 154 -8.98 8.25 -6.87
N GLU A 155 -7.89 7.66 -7.38
CA GLU A 155 -6.87 8.39 -8.13
C GLU A 155 -7.37 8.93 -9.47
N ALA A 156 -8.15 8.13 -10.21
CA ALA A 156 -8.69 8.53 -11.51
C ALA A 156 -9.67 9.72 -11.39
N ARG A 157 -10.34 9.85 -10.25
CA ARG A 157 -11.24 10.98 -9.96
C ARG A 157 -10.50 12.29 -9.70
N LEU A 158 -9.31 12.25 -9.12
CA LEU A 158 -8.53 13.46 -8.81
C LEU A 158 -7.85 14.07 -10.04
N HIS A 159 -7.41 13.27 -11.02
CA HIS A 159 -6.70 13.77 -12.22
C HIS A 159 -7.59 14.42 -13.31
N THR A 160 -8.91 14.41 -13.17
CA THR A 160 -9.82 14.93 -14.21
C THR A 160 -10.20 16.41 -14.02
N VAL A 161 -9.91 17.03 -12.86
CA VAL A 161 -10.43 18.37 -12.52
C VAL A 161 -9.54 19.54 -12.98
N GLU A 162 -8.27 19.32 -13.36
CA GLU A 162 -7.34 20.44 -13.63
C GLU A 162 -7.07 20.76 -15.12
N ASN A 163 -7.94 20.35 -16.06
CA ASN A 163 -7.75 20.70 -17.48
C ASN A 163 -8.92 21.41 -18.16
N GLU A 164 -9.75 22.12 -17.40
CA GLU A 164 -10.84 22.97 -17.92
C GLU A 164 -10.66 24.44 -17.48
N GLY A 165 -9.41 24.93 -17.50
CA GLY A 165 -9.07 26.18 -16.81
C GLY A 165 -8.18 27.18 -17.51
N LEU A 166 -7.79 27.04 -18.80
CA LEU A 166 -7.03 28.10 -19.49
C LEU A 166 -7.24 28.06 -21.01
N SER A 167 -8.25 28.77 -21.54
CA SER A 167 -8.16 29.50 -22.83
C SER A 167 -9.52 30.10 -23.23
N ASN A 168 -9.97 31.15 -22.55
CA ASN A 168 -11.00 32.05 -23.09
C ASN A 168 -10.49 33.50 -23.00
N GLY A 169 -9.93 34.01 -24.10
CA GLY A 169 -9.56 35.42 -24.17
C GLY A 169 -8.59 35.80 -25.26
N PHE A 170 -8.94 35.60 -26.53
CA PHE A 170 -8.42 36.45 -27.60
C PHE A 170 -9.57 37.04 -28.40
N THR A 171 -9.81 38.32 -28.12
CA THR A 171 -10.60 39.24 -28.92
C THR A 171 -9.92 39.41 -30.28
N SER A 172 -10.67 39.35 -31.38
CA SER A 172 -10.28 40.11 -32.57
C SER A 172 -11.52 40.51 -33.34
N SER A 173 -11.90 41.78 -33.15
CA SER A 173 -12.71 42.52 -34.11
C SER A 173 -11.82 42.87 -35.31
N SER A 174 -12.29 42.61 -36.52
CA SER A 174 -12.16 43.45 -37.72
C SER A 174 -13.08 42.91 -38.81
#